data_AF-A0A959SGE8-F1
#
_entry.id   AF-A0A959SGE8-F1
#
_cell.length_a   1.000
_cell.length_b   1.000
_cell.length_c   1.000
_cell.angle_alpha   90.00
_cell.angle_beta   90.00
_cell.angle_gamma   90.00
#
_symmetry.space_group_name_H-M   'P 1'
#
loop_
_entity.id
_entity.type
_entity.pdbx_description
1 polymer ?
#
loop_
_entity_poly.entity_id
_entity_poly.type
_entity_poly.pdbx_seq_one_letter_code
_entity_poly.pdbx_strand_id
1 'polypeptide(L)'
;MMRVAGACSLMLVLMSCGGTKQEELCEAVFEPYPDMISERARTHLNSTYLDGMALYNAGDYAGARDSIERFLRIQRADLTGYIYLASAYLALGDPDKAELQLDHLERGNNLHYDDQISWYTVVCWVCSGQLERARKGATRIAEGPSHTYRTDAKRLLKLLPESPANE
;
A
#
# COMPACT_ATOMS: atom_id res chain seq x y z
N MET A 1 -8.82 -0.92 -64.05
CA MET A 1 -7.82 -1.19 -62.99
C MET A 1 -8.27 -0.52 -61.70
N MET A 2 -8.64 -1.34 -60.70
CA MET A 2 -8.60 -1.18 -59.23
C MET A 2 -8.53 0.23 -58.58
N ARG A 3 -9.47 0.51 -57.65
CA ARG A 3 -9.27 0.57 -56.17
C ARG A 3 -10.58 0.97 -55.46
N VAL A 4 -11.27 0.03 -54.82
CA VAL A 4 -11.27 -0.33 -53.38
C VAL A 4 -12.07 0.66 -52.52
N ALA A 5 -13.25 0.19 -52.09
CA ALA A 5 -14.11 0.81 -51.09
C ALA A 5 -13.45 0.73 -49.70
N GLY A 6 -13.26 1.88 -49.06
CA GLY A 6 -12.79 1.96 -47.68
C GLY A 6 -13.94 1.66 -46.72
N ALA A 7 -14.00 0.43 -46.22
CA ALA A 7 -14.84 0.09 -45.07
C ALA A 7 -14.22 0.75 -43.83
N CYS A 8 -14.86 1.82 -43.36
CA CYS A 8 -14.53 2.47 -42.09
C CYS A 8 -15.09 1.60 -40.96
N SER A 9 -14.33 0.56 -40.58
CA SER A 9 -14.64 -0.28 -39.42
C SER A 9 -14.45 0.52 -38.14
N LEU A 10 -15.55 1.01 -37.61
CA LEU A 10 -15.70 1.63 -36.30
C LEU A 10 -15.50 0.55 -35.22
N MET A 11 -14.26 0.34 -34.77
CA MET A 11 -13.97 -0.49 -33.60
C MET A 11 -14.27 0.34 -32.34
N LEU A 12 -15.49 0.22 -31.81
CA LEU A 12 -15.80 0.63 -30.44
C LEU A 12 -15.01 -0.26 -29.48
N VAL A 13 -13.91 0.27 -28.94
CA VAL A 13 -13.27 -0.28 -27.75
C VAL A 13 -14.16 0.08 -26.57
N LEU A 14 -14.99 -0.89 -26.14
CA LEU A 14 -15.63 -0.84 -24.83
C LEU A 14 -14.51 -0.95 -23.79
N MET A 15 -14.04 0.19 -23.29
CA MET A 15 -13.28 0.24 -22.05
C MET A 15 -14.19 -0.27 -20.94
N SER A 16 -13.96 -1.52 -20.54
CA SER A 16 -14.50 -2.11 -19.33
C SER A 16 -13.89 -1.36 -18.14
N CYS A 17 -14.49 -0.22 -17.76
CA CYS A 17 -14.30 0.35 -16.43
C CYS A 17 -15.05 -0.54 -15.43
N GLY A 18 -14.44 -1.66 -15.09
CA GLY A 18 -14.87 -2.56 -14.03
C GLY A 18 -13.60 -3.16 -13.46
N GLY A 19 -13.08 -2.55 -12.40
CA GLY A 19 -11.97 -3.13 -11.65
C GLY A 19 -12.36 -4.52 -11.17
N THR A 20 -11.37 -5.37 -10.94
CA THR A 20 -11.65 -6.67 -10.32
C THR A 20 -12.22 -6.47 -8.92
N LYS A 21 -13.02 -7.41 -8.41
CA LYS A 21 -13.52 -7.37 -7.02
C LYS A 21 -12.40 -7.19 -5.98
N GLN A 22 -11.18 -7.65 -6.31
CA GLN A 22 -10.00 -7.47 -5.48
C GLN A 22 -9.48 -6.03 -5.50
N GLU A 23 -9.41 -5.41 -6.68
CA GLU A 23 -9.01 -4.00 -6.82
C GLU A 23 -9.99 -3.10 -6.06
N GLU A 24 -11.29 -3.31 -6.22
CA GLU A 24 -12.33 -2.59 -5.47
C GLU A 24 -12.17 -2.74 -3.94
N LEU A 25 -11.83 -3.95 -3.48
CA LEU A 25 -11.60 -4.21 -2.06
C LEU A 25 -10.31 -3.57 -1.55
N CYS A 26 -9.23 -3.60 -2.34
CA CYS A 26 -7.98 -2.92 -2.01
C CYS A 26 -8.20 -1.41 -1.88
N GLU A 27 -8.86 -0.79 -2.86
CA GLU A 27 -9.21 0.64 -2.84
C GLU A 27 -10.08 1.01 -1.63
N ALA A 28 -11.01 0.15 -1.22
CA ALA A 28 -11.88 0.40 -0.07
C ALA A 28 -11.14 0.36 1.29
N VAL A 29 -9.96 -0.26 1.35
CA VAL A 29 -9.26 -0.60 2.61
C VAL A 29 -7.94 0.14 2.73
N PHE A 30 -7.26 0.40 1.62
CA PHE A 30 -5.98 1.09 1.60
C PHE A 30 -6.16 2.61 1.75
N GLU A 31 -5.57 3.15 2.79
CA GLU A 31 -5.32 4.57 2.95
C GLU A 31 -3.81 4.78 3.13
N PRO A 32 -3.18 5.71 2.36
CA PRO A 32 -1.77 6.03 2.54
C PRO A 32 -1.46 6.40 3.99
N TYR A 33 -0.34 5.89 4.53
CA TYR A 33 0.07 6.22 5.90
C TYR A 33 0.22 7.74 6.09
N PRO A 34 -0.33 8.32 7.18
CA PRO A 34 -0.31 9.77 7.39
C PRO A 34 1.12 10.29 7.54
N ASP A 35 1.32 11.52 7.09
CA ASP A 35 2.61 12.19 7.17
C ASP A 35 2.93 12.64 8.61
N MET A 36 3.96 12.02 9.19
CA MET A 36 4.53 12.36 10.49
C MET A 36 5.97 12.91 10.39
N ILE A 37 6.41 13.26 9.17
CA ILE A 37 7.81 13.52 8.82
C ILE A 37 8.04 14.94 8.32
N SER A 38 7.14 15.52 7.50
CA SER A 38 7.43 16.77 6.77
C SER A 38 7.70 17.97 7.68
N GLU A 39 7.23 17.95 8.92
CA GLU A 39 7.48 19.00 9.91
C GLU A 39 8.86 18.91 10.59
N ARG A 40 9.65 17.87 10.29
CA ARG A 40 10.99 17.71 10.86
C ARG A 40 11.95 18.75 10.27
N ALA A 41 12.85 19.27 11.10
CA ALA A 41 13.91 20.15 10.63
C ALA A 41 14.76 19.48 9.53
N ARG A 42 14.93 20.19 8.42
CA ARG A 42 15.78 19.74 7.32
C ARG A 42 17.26 19.80 7.71
N THR A 43 17.96 18.71 7.45
CA THR A 43 19.39 18.53 7.65
C THR A 43 20.00 17.90 6.41
N HIS A 44 21.34 17.85 6.35
CA HIS A 44 22.02 17.12 5.27
C HIS A 44 21.70 15.62 5.28
N LEU A 45 21.39 15.03 6.45
CA LEU A 45 21.14 13.59 6.61
C LEU A 45 19.73 13.16 6.17
N ASN A 46 18.72 14.02 6.29
CA ASN A 46 17.32 13.70 5.98
C ASN A 46 16.75 14.51 4.80
N SER A 47 17.56 15.33 4.13
CA SER A 47 17.12 16.14 2.97
C SER A 47 16.40 15.31 1.91
N THR A 48 17.02 14.21 1.47
CA THR A 48 16.43 13.27 0.49
C THR A 48 15.12 12.64 0.98
N TYR A 49 15.00 12.40 2.29
CA TYR A 49 13.77 11.85 2.87
C TYR A 49 12.63 12.88 2.78
N LEU A 50 12.90 14.12 3.20
CA LEU A 50 11.92 15.20 3.16
C LEU A 50 11.49 15.53 1.72
N ASP A 51 12.42 15.44 0.75
CA ASP A 51 12.07 15.58 -0.67
C ASP A 51 11.13 14.45 -1.12
N GLY A 52 11.39 13.21 -0.68
CA GLY A 52 10.49 12.07 -0.91
C GLY A 52 9.12 12.25 -0.26
N MET A 53 9.06 12.81 0.95
CA MET A 53 7.80 13.08 1.65
C MET A 53 6.98 14.19 1.00
N ALA A 54 7.64 15.21 0.44
CA ALA A 54 6.95 16.22 -0.37
C ALA A 54 6.28 15.60 -1.61
N LEU A 55 6.94 14.65 -2.28
CA LEU A 55 6.37 13.90 -3.41
C LEU A 55 5.23 12.98 -2.96
N TYR A 56 5.39 12.30 -1.82
CA TYR A 56 4.37 11.44 -1.21
C TYR A 56 3.08 12.21 -0.94
N ASN A 57 3.19 13.39 -0.32
CA ASN A 57 2.06 14.27 -0.04
C ASN A 57 1.40 14.85 -1.30
N ALA A 58 2.16 14.98 -2.39
CA ALA A 58 1.63 15.38 -3.69
C ALA A 58 0.96 14.22 -4.45
N GLY A 59 0.98 13.00 -3.90
CA GLY A 59 0.47 11.79 -4.56
C GLY A 59 1.42 11.22 -5.63
N ASP A 60 2.62 11.78 -5.80
CA ASP A 60 3.65 11.21 -6.66
C ASP A 60 4.38 10.08 -5.94
N TYR A 61 3.70 8.94 -5.83
CA TYR A 61 4.22 7.77 -5.13
C TYR A 61 5.45 7.15 -5.81
N ALA A 62 5.58 7.30 -7.14
CA ALA A 62 6.77 6.83 -7.86
C ALA A 62 8.01 7.66 -7.50
N GLY A 63 7.88 8.99 -7.53
CA GLY A 63 8.95 9.90 -7.10
C GLY A 63 9.28 9.77 -5.60
N ALA A 64 8.25 9.57 -4.77
CA ALA A 64 8.41 9.30 -3.34
C ALA A 64 9.22 8.02 -3.09
N ARG A 65 8.83 6.90 -3.73
CA ARG A 65 9.54 5.61 -3.66
C ARG A 65 11.02 5.80 -3.96
N ASP A 66 11.35 6.40 -5.10
CA ASP A 66 12.75 6.54 -5.54
C ASP A 66 13.58 7.36 -4.56
N SER A 67 12.99 8.40 -3.97
CA SER A 67 13.65 9.28 -3.00
C SER A 67 13.84 8.62 -1.64
N ILE A 68 12.81 7.94 -1.13
CA ILE A 68 12.85 7.23 0.15
C ILE A 68 13.82 6.03 0.07
N GLU A 69 13.87 5.30 -1.04
CA GLU A 69 14.86 4.25 -1.25
C GLU A 69 16.30 4.77 -1.24
N ARG A 70 16.55 5.94 -1.86
CA ARG A 70 17.87 6.59 -1.77
C ARG A 70 18.22 6.94 -0.33
N PHE A 71 17.26 7.45 0.43
CA PHE A 71 17.45 7.79 1.83
C PHE A 71 17.79 6.55 2.68
N LEU A 72 17.06 5.45 2.51
CA LEU A 72 17.26 4.21 3.29
C LEU A 72 18.59 3.51 3.00
N ARG A 73 19.29 3.86 1.91
CA ARG A 73 20.67 3.42 1.63
C ARG A 73 21.74 4.16 2.43
N ILE A 74 21.39 5.29 3.07
CA ILE A 74 22.33 6.06 3.89
C ILE A 74 22.62 5.29 5.19
N GLN A 75 23.88 5.28 5.63
CA GLN A 75 24.26 4.64 6.89
C GLN A 75 23.49 5.28 8.06
N ARG A 76 22.85 4.45 8.90
CA ARG A 76 22.01 4.89 10.04
C ARG A 76 20.81 5.74 9.62
N ALA A 77 20.28 5.52 8.41
CA ALA A 77 19.00 6.10 8.01
C ALA A 77 17.91 5.76 9.03
N ASP A 78 16.94 6.67 9.15
CA ASP A 78 15.75 6.45 9.95
C ASP A 78 14.89 5.37 9.29
N LEU A 79 14.73 4.23 9.97
CA LEU A 79 14.00 3.09 9.45
C LEU A 79 12.50 3.38 9.27
N THR A 80 11.97 4.46 9.85
CA THR A 80 10.59 4.89 9.60
C THR A 80 10.32 5.16 8.12
N GLY A 81 11.34 5.39 7.28
CA GLY A 81 11.17 5.47 5.84
C GLY A 81 10.52 4.22 5.22
N TYR A 82 10.68 3.04 5.82
CA TYR A 82 10.10 1.81 5.29
C TYR A 82 8.57 1.78 5.29
N ILE A 83 7.88 2.44 6.23
CA ILE A 83 6.39 2.46 6.20
C ILE A 83 5.85 3.35 5.07
N TYR A 84 6.52 4.47 4.80
CA TYR A 84 6.18 5.33 3.67
C TYR A 84 6.53 4.67 2.35
N LEU A 85 7.62 3.91 2.30
CA LEU A 85 7.96 3.12 1.13
C LEU A 85 6.94 1.98 0.89
N ALA A 86 6.48 1.30 1.95
CA ALA A 86 5.39 0.33 1.85
C ALA A 86 4.10 0.98 1.32
N SER A 87 3.73 2.15 1.85
CA SER A 87 2.55 2.90 1.41
C SER A 87 2.65 3.36 -0.05
N ALA A 88 3.83 3.83 -0.47
CA ALA A 88 4.08 4.19 -1.87
C ALA A 88 3.97 2.96 -2.79
N TYR A 89 4.50 1.80 -2.37
CA TYR A 89 4.36 0.56 -3.13
C TYR A 89 2.91 0.09 -3.23
N LEU A 90 2.12 0.18 -2.15
CA LEU A 90 0.68 -0.13 -2.19
C LEU A 90 -0.07 0.79 -3.16
N ALA A 91 0.21 2.10 -3.13
CA ALA A 91 -0.40 3.05 -4.04
C ALA A 91 -0.02 2.85 -5.52
N LEU A 92 1.12 2.20 -5.78
CA LEU A 92 1.60 1.81 -7.11
C LEU A 92 1.10 0.42 -7.54
N GLY A 93 0.30 -0.28 -6.71
CA GLY A 93 -0.19 -1.62 -7.01
C GLY A 93 0.86 -2.72 -6.85
N ASP A 94 1.90 -2.50 -6.05
CA ASP A 94 2.99 -3.44 -5.77
C ASP A 94 2.92 -4.00 -4.31
N PRO A 95 1.86 -4.73 -3.91
CA PRO A 95 1.67 -5.18 -2.52
C PRO A 95 2.78 -6.10 -2.00
N ASP A 96 3.38 -6.92 -2.87
CA ASP A 96 4.46 -7.82 -2.45
C ASP A 96 5.73 -7.04 -2.05
N LYS A 97 6.05 -5.98 -2.79
CA LYS A 97 7.18 -5.10 -2.46
C LYS A 97 6.90 -4.32 -1.18
N ALA A 98 5.64 -3.93 -0.96
CA ALA A 98 5.21 -3.26 0.26
C ALA A 98 5.36 -4.16 1.49
N GLU A 99 4.92 -5.43 1.43
CA GLU A 99 5.10 -6.41 2.52
C GLU A 99 6.60 -6.55 2.87
N LEU A 100 7.49 -6.64 1.89
CA LEU A 100 8.94 -6.68 2.13
C LEU A 100 9.47 -5.46 2.88
N GLN A 101 8.92 -4.26 2.65
CA GLN A 101 9.35 -3.06 3.39
C GLN A 101 8.87 -3.10 4.84
N LEU A 102 7.66 -3.61 5.08
CA LEU A 102 7.14 -3.80 6.44
C LEU A 102 7.99 -4.82 7.20
N ASP A 103 8.45 -5.89 6.56
CA ASP A 103 9.40 -6.84 7.16
C ASP A 103 10.74 -6.18 7.52
N HIS A 104 11.22 -5.23 6.72
CA HIS A 104 12.42 -4.45 7.06
C HIS A 104 12.20 -3.58 8.30
N LEU A 105 11.03 -2.94 8.41
CA LEU A 105 10.67 -2.12 9.56
C LEU A 105 10.52 -2.95 10.84
N GLU A 106 9.84 -4.11 10.75
CA GLU A 106 9.65 -5.04 11.87
C GLU A 106 11.00 -5.53 12.42
N ARG A 107 11.89 -5.99 11.54
CA ARG A 107 13.25 -6.44 11.93
C ARG A 107 14.13 -5.35 12.52
N GLY A 108 13.80 -4.08 12.27
CA GLY A 108 14.45 -2.92 12.88
C GLY A 108 14.16 -2.77 14.39
N ASN A 109 13.22 -3.54 14.94
CA ASN A 109 12.77 -3.49 16.34
C ASN A 109 12.33 -2.08 16.78
N ASN A 110 11.67 -1.33 15.90
CA ASN A 110 11.11 -0.04 16.24
C ASN A 110 9.74 -0.23 16.93
N LEU A 111 9.77 -0.35 18.27
CA LEU A 111 8.63 -0.68 19.16
C LEU A 111 7.39 0.21 19.04
N HIS A 112 7.43 1.28 18.24
CA HIS A 112 6.33 2.22 18.08
C HIS A 112 5.50 1.99 16.80
N TYR A 113 5.83 0.97 16.00
CA TYR A 113 5.19 0.72 14.71
C TYR A 113 4.42 -0.61 14.64
N ASP A 114 4.31 -1.36 15.73
CA ASP A 114 3.72 -2.72 15.73
C ASP A 114 2.28 -2.74 15.18
N ASP A 115 1.44 -1.78 15.59
CA ASP A 115 0.06 -1.66 15.11
C ASP A 115 0.01 -1.33 13.61
N GLN A 116 0.90 -0.44 13.17
CA GLN A 116 0.99 0.00 11.79
C GLN A 116 1.50 -1.11 10.88
N ILE A 117 2.57 -1.80 11.28
CA ILE A 117 3.10 -2.96 10.57
C ILE A 117 2.00 -4.01 10.45
N SER A 118 1.34 -4.36 11.55
CA SER A 118 0.27 -5.35 11.57
C SER A 118 -0.87 -4.97 10.62
N TRP A 119 -1.31 -3.72 10.65
CA TRP A 119 -2.39 -3.24 9.77
C TRP A 119 -1.98 -3.21 8.30
N TYR A 120 -0.88 -2.57 7.95
CA TYR A 120 -0.47 -2.44 6.56
C TYR A 120 -0.06 -3.78 5.95
N THR A 121 0.40 -4.75 6.73
CA THR A 121 0.59 -6.14 6.27
C THR A 121 -0.74 -6.79 5.90
N VAL A 122 -1.81 -6.56 6.68
CA VAL A 122 -3.17 -6.99 6.30
C VAL A 122 -3.62 -6.32 5.01
N VAL A 123 -3.34 -5.03 4.83
CA VAL A 123 -3.64 -4.31 3.58
C VAL A 123 -2.88 -4.93 2.39
N CYS A 124 -1.58 -5.24 2.55
CA CYS A 124 -0.82 -5.97 1.52
C CYS A 124 -1.47 -7.30 1.13
N TRP A 125 -1.98 -8.06 2.11
CA TRP A 125 -2.66 -9.33 1.83
C TRP A 125 -4.00 -9.15 1.11
N VAL A 126 -4.75 -8.09 1.42
CA VAL A 126 -5.97 -7.76 0.66
C VAL A 126 -5.62 -7.42 -0.78
N CYS A 127 -4.66 -6.52 -0.99
CA CYS A 127 -4.28 -6.04 -2.31
C CYS A 127 -3.59 -7.08 -3.18
N SER A 128 -2.96 -8.11 -2.59
CA SER A 128 -2.41 -9.29 -3.30
C SER A 128 -3.40 -10.47 -3.41
N GLY A 129 -4.65 -10.32 -2.95
CA GLY A 129 -5.69 -11.35 -3.07
C GLY A 129 -5.54 -12.52 -2.08
N GLN A 130 -4.66 -12.40 -1.08
CA GLN A 130 -4.43 -13.39 -0.03
C GLN A 130 -5.49 -13.27 1.08
N LEU A 131 -6.77 -13.38 0.71
CA LEU A 131 -7.91 -13.01 1.55
C LEU A 131 -8.02 -13.81 2.85
N GLU A 132 -7.56 -15.06 2.87
CA GLU A 132 -7.55 -15.86 4.11
C GLU A 132 -6.46 -15.42 5.09
N ARG A 133 -5.30 -14.98 4.59
CA ARG A 133 -4.27 -14.34 5.45
C ARG A 133 -4.80 -13.01 5.98
N ALA A 134 -5.37 -12.19 5.10
CA ALA A 134 -6.02 -10.92 5.45
C ALA A 134 -7.08 -11.12 6.54
N ARG A 135 -7.97 -12.10 6.40
CA ARG A 135 -9.00 -12.43 7.39
C ARG A 135 -8.38 -12.76 8.75
N LYS A 136 -7.39 -13.67 8.79
CA LYS A 136 -6.73 -14.08 10.05
C LYS A 136 -5.99 -12.90 10.71
N GLY A 137 -5.35 -12.03 9.93
CA GLY A 137 -4.72 -10.82 10.45
C GLY A 137 -5.74 -9.82 11.00
N ALA A 138 -6.78 -9.53 10.21
CA ALA A 138 -7.84 -8.61 10.60
C ALA A 138 -8.60 -9.08 11.86
N THR A 139 -8.87 -10.39 12.00
CA THR A 139 -9.46 -10.95 13.22
C THR A 139 -8.58 -10.68 14.44
N ARG A 140 -7.27 -10.94 14.34
CA ARG A 140 -6.32 -10.66 15.44
C ARG A 140 -6.33 -9.18 15.83
N ILE A 141 -6.31 -8.28 14.85
CA ILE A 141 -6.38 -6.83 15.08
C ILE A 141 -7.72 -6.41 15.71
N ALA A 142 -8.84 -6.96 15.24
CA ALA A 142 -10.18 -6.63 15.71
C ALA A 142 -10.44 -7.08 17.17
N GLU A 143 -9.84 -8.20 17.56
CA GLU A 143 -9.92 -8.82 18.88
C GLU A 143 -8.91 -8.23 19.88
N GLY A 144 -7.78 -7.70 19.38
CA GLY A 144 -6.74 -7.06 20.18
C GLY A 144 -7.27 -5.88 21.01
N PRO A 145 -7.04 -5.84 22.33
CA PRO A 145 -7.35 -4.67 23.14
C PRO A 145 -6.40 -3.52 22.73
N SER A 146 -6.96 -2.31 22.56
CA SER A 146 -6.19 -1.07 22.31
C SER A 146 -5.41 -0.96 20.99
N HIS A 147 -5.60 -1.86 20.03
CA HIS A 147 -4.96 -1.73 18.70
C HIS A 147 -5.56 -0.55 17.93
N THR A 148 -4.70 0.31 17.37
CA THR A 148 -5.05 1.56 16.67
C THR A 148 -6.04 1.30 15.53
N TYR A 149 -5.78 0.28 14.72
CA TYR A 149 -6.61 -0.09 13.54
C TYR A 149 -7.76 -1.06 13.83
N ARG A 150 -8.19 -1.20 15.09
CA ARG A 150 -9.25 -2.15 15.47
C ARG A 150 -10.56 -1.94 14.71
N THR A 151 -10.94 -0.69 14.50
CA THR A 151 -12.19 -0.33 13.79
C THR A 151 -12.09 -0.69 12.31
N ASP A 152 -10.97 -0.38 11.67
CA ASP A 152 -10.74 -0.71 10.26
C ASP A 152 -10.68 -2.22 10.02
N ALA A 153 -10.06 -2.97 10.92
CA ALA A 153 -10.08 -4.43 10.83
C ALA A 153 -11.49 -5.01 10.94
N LYS A 154 -12.34 -4.49 11.84
CA LYS A 154 -13.76 -4.89 11.92
C LYS A 154 -14.54 -4.52 10.66
N ARG A 155 -14.22 -3.39 10.03
CA ARG A 155 -14.82 -2.98 8.76
C ARG A 155 -14.40 -3.92 7.63
N LEU A 156 -13.10 -4.19 7.50
CA LEU A 156 -12.55 -5.13 6.52
C LEU A 156 -13.20 -6.52 6.64
N LEU A 157 -13.35 -7.06 7.85
CA LEU A 157 -13.97 -8.38 8.06
C LEU A 157 -15.41 -8.48 7.52
N LYS A 158 -16.15 -7.37 7.46
CA LYS A 158 -17.51 -7.32 6.86
C LYS A 158 -17.48 -7.22 5.33
N LEU A 159 -16.39 -6.70 4.76
CA LEU A 159 -16.21 -6.53 3.33
C LEU A 159 -15.63 -7.78 2.66
N LEU A 160 -14.86 -8.57 3.40
CA LEU A 160 -14.27 -9.80 2.88
C LEU A 160 -15.37 -10.78 2.44
N PRO A 161 -15.21 -11.44 1.28
CA PRO A 161 -16.13 -12.50 0.85
C PRO A 161 -16.15 -13.63 1.87
N GLU A 162 -17.19 -14.45 1.87
CA GLU A 162 -17.21 -15.65 2.72
C GLU A 162 -16.03 -16.56 2.40
N SER A 163 -15.49 -17.21 3.44
CA SER A 163 -14.45 -18.21 3.24
C SER A 163 -15.06 -19.38 2.47
N PRO A 164 -14.42 -19.90 1.40
CA PRO A 164 -14.92 -21.09 0.75
C PRO A 164 -15.03 -22.19 1.81
N ALA A 165 -16.26 -22.65 2.08
CA ALA A 165 -16.47 -23.76 2.98
C ALA A 165 -15.62 -24.93 2.49
N ASN A 166 -14.82 -25.52 3.39
CA ASN A 166 -13.92 -26.62 3.07
C ASN A 166 -14.66 -27.67 2.23
N GLU A 167 -14.34 -27.77 0.93
CA GLU A 167 -14.73 -28.88 0.06
C GLU A 167 -13.92 -30.14 0.41
#